data_AF-W7Y3C5-F1
#
_entry.id   AF-W7Y3C5-F1
#
_cell.length_a   1.000
_cell.length_b   1.000
_cell.length_c   1.000
_cell.angle_alpha   90.00
_cell.angle_beta   90.00
_cell.angle_gamma   90.00
#
_symmetry.space_group_name_H-M   'P 1'
#
loop_
_entity.id
_entity.type
_entity.pdbx_description
1 polymer ?
#
loop_
_entity_poly.entity_id
_entity_poly.type
_entity_poly.pdbx_seq_one_letter_code
_entity_poly.pdbx_strand_id
1 'polypeptide(L)' 'MKKTLGITAAIFIVLGFGMIHGSYKNAEIYGGSLIGLGSMVLMYLLYTSGSSKNED' A
#
# COMPACT_ATOMS: atom_id res chain seq x y z
N MET A 1 -10.26 -2.83 -12.30
CA MET A 1 -8.83 -2.48 -12.10
C MET A 1 -8.55 -1.79 -10.77
N LYS A 2 -9.24 -0.69 -10.40
CA LYS A 2 -9.01 0.01 -9.11
C LYS A 2 -9.15 -0.89 -7.86
N LYS A 3 -10.13 -1.82 -7.84
CA LYS A 3 -10.29 -2.82 -6.76
C LYS A 3 -9.08 -3.76 -6.64
N THR A 4 -8.58 -4.27 -7.76
CA THR A 4 -7.40 -5.15 -7.80
C THR A 4 -6.15 -4.40 -7.29
N LEU A 5 -5.96 -3.15 -7.70
CA LEU A 5 -4.87 -2.30 -7.20
C LEU A 5 -4.96 -2.08 -5.69
N GLY A 6 -6.16 -1.86 -5.15
CA GLY A 6 -6.37 -1.74 -3.70
C GLY A 6 -6.01 -3.01 -2.94
N ILE A 7 -6.38 -4.18 -3.47
CA ILE A 7 -6.03 -5.49 -2.89
C ILE A 7 -4.51 -5.69 -2.92
N THR A 8 -3.85 -5.41 -4.05
CA THR A 8 -2.40 -5.52 -4.18
C THR A 8 -1.67 -4.58 -3.22
N ALA A 9 -2.15 -3.35 -3.05
CA ALA A 9 -1.58 -2.38 -2.12
C ALA A 9 -1.70 -2.85 -0.65
N ALA A 10 -2.85 -3.42 -0.27
CA ALA A 10 -3.02 -4.03 1.05
C ALA A 10 -2.06 -5.20 1.30
N ILE A 11 -1.85 -6.07 0.29
CA ILE A 11 -0.90 -7.18 0.39
C ILE A 11 0.53 -6.67 0.61
N PHE A 12 0.96 -5.62 -0.09
CA PHE A 12 2.29 -5.02 0.12
C PHE A 12 2.50 -4.49 1.55
N ILE A 13 1.48 -3.88 2.14
CA ILE A 13 1.54 -3.40 3.53
C ILE A 13 1.66 -4.59 4.49
N VAL A 14 0.85 -5.63 4.31
CA VAL A 14 0.88 -6.83 5.18
C VAL A 14 2.22 -7.54 5.10
N LEU A 15 2.76 -7.73 3.88
CA LEU A 15 4.07 -8.34 3.68
C LEU A 15 5.20 -7.49 4.28
N GLY A 16 5.16 -6.17 4.09
CA GLY A 16 6.13 -5.27 4.68
C GLY A 16 6.12 -5.30 6.21
N PHE A 17 4.94 -5.33 6.84
CA PHE A 17 4.81 -5.51 8.28
C PHE A 17 5.37 -6.86 8.75
N GLY A 18 5.07 -7.95 8.03
CA GLY A 18 5.60 -9.27 8.32
C GLY A 18 7.13 -9.32 8.27
N MET A 19 7.74 -8.61 7.30
CA MET A 19 9.20 -8.51 7.20
C MET A 19 9.82 -7.75 8.38
N ILE A 20 9.22 -6.63 8.81
CA ILE A 20 9.70 -5.87 9.97
C ILE A 20 9.63 -6.72 11.25
N HIS A 21 8.55 -7.48 11.44
CA HIS A 21 8.38 -8.34 12.62
C HIS A 21 9.33 -9.55 12.63
N GLY A 22 9.69 -10.07 11.46
CA GLY A 22 10.59 -11.22 11.34
C GLY A 22 12.07 -10.94 11.64
N SER A 23 12.45 -9.68 11.92
CA SER A 23 13.82 -9.28 12.29
C SER A 23 14.90 -9.69 11.27
N TYR A 24 14.56 -9.70 9.98
CA TYR A 24 15.52 -9.99 8.91
C TYR A 24 16.55 -8.85 8.75
N LYS A 25 17.77 -9.17 8.28
CA LYS A 25 18.73 -8.13 7.87
C LYS A 25 18.09 -7.23 6.82
N ASN A 26 18.17 -5.92 7.03
CA ASN A 26 17.56 -4.89 6.16
C ASN A 26 16.01 -4.91 6.14
N ALA A 27 15.35 -5.56 7.11
CA ALA A 27 13.89 -5.59 7.21
C ALA A 27 13.25 -4.21 7.29
N GLU A 28 13.88 -3.26 7.99
CA GLU A 28 13.40 -1.86 8.03
C GLU A 28 13.42 -1.21 6.65
N ILE A 29 14.48 -1.45 5.86
CA ILE A 29 14.63 -0.85 4.54
C ILE A 29 13.60 -1.45 3.58
N TYR A 30 13.58 -2.78 3.43
CA TYR A 30 12.68 -3.44 2.48
C TYR A 30 11.22 -3.42 2.94
N GLY A 31 10.97 -3.73 4.22
CA GLY A 31 9.64 -3.72 4.81
C GLY A 31 9.04 -2.31 4.87
N GLY A 32 9.85 -1.32 5.28
CA GLY A 32 9.44 0.09 5.24
C GLY A 32 9.14 0.57 3.83
N SER A 33 9.95 0.19 2.83
CA SER A 33 9.68 0.52 1.42
C SER A 33 8.38 -0.09 0.90
N LEU A 34 8.10 -1.35 1.25
CA LEU A 34 6.86 -2.06 0.90
C LEU A 34 5.62 -1.40 1.51
N ILE A 35 5.68 -1.05 2.80
CA ILE A 35 4.61 -0.33 3.48
C ILE A 35 4.40 1.05 2.85
N GLY A 36 5.48 1.77 2.59
CA GLY A 36 5.45 3.10 1.97
C GLY A 36 4.79 3.08 0.59
N LEU A 37 5.21 2.16 -0.28
CA LEU A 37 4.62 1.98 -1.62
C LEU A 37 3.14 1.62 -1.55
N GLY A 38 2.77 0.62 -0.74
CA GLY A 38 1.37 0.23 -0.58
C GLY A 38 0.49 1.36 -0.04
N SER A 39 1.01 2.15 0.91
CA SER A 39 0.30 3.30 1.47
C SER A 39 0.12 4.43 0.45
N MET A 40 1.14 4.71 -0.36
CA MET A 40 1.02 5.69 -1.45
C MET A 40 -0.04 5.30 -2.48
N VAL A 41 -0.08 4.03 -2.87
CA VAL A 41 -1.09 3.53 -3.82
C VAL A 41 -2.50 3.62 -3.23
N LEU A 42 -2.68 3.30 -1.95
CA LEU A 42 -3.97 3.48 -1.27
C LEU A 42 -4.38 4.95 -1.20
N MET A 43 -3.47 5.86 -0.85
CA MET A 43 -3.71 7.30 -0.87
C MET A 43 -4.13 7.78 -2.26
N TYR A 44 -3.45 7.33 -3.32
CA TYR A 44 -3.81 7.67 -4.69
C TYR A 44 -5.21 7.14 -5.07
N LEU A 45 -5.55 5.91 -4.68
CA LEU A 45 -6.87 5.35 -4.92
C LEU A 45 -7.96 6.09 -4.13
N LEU A 46 -7.70 6.49 -2.90
CA LEU A 46 -8.62 7.28 -2.09
C LEU A 46 -8.86 8.66 -2.72
N TYR A 47 -7.79 9.35 -3.10
CA TYR A 47 -7.85 10.65 -3.76
C TYR A 47 -8.66 10.58 -5.07
N THR A 48 -8.34 9.61 -5.93
CA THR A 48 -9.04 9.43 -7.22
C THR A 48 -10.46 8.88 -7.07
N SER A 49 -10.78 8.18 -5.98
CA SER A 49 -12.15 7.73 -5.68
C SER A 49 -13.04 8.85 -5.17
N GLY A 50 -12.48 9.85 -4.49
CA GLY A 50 -13.21 11.05 -4.07
C GLY A 50 -13.54 11.96 -5.25
N SER A 51 -12.63 12.06 -6.23
CA SER A 51 -12.82 12.89 -7.43
C SER A 51 -13.93 12.36 -8.35
N SER A 52 -14.10 11.04 -8.47
CA SER A 52 -15.14 10.45 -9.34
C SER A 52 -16.57 10.59 -8.81
N LYS A 53 -16.76 11.15 -7.61
CA LYS A 53 -18.08 11.40 -7.01
C LYS A 53 -18.57 12.84 -7.23
N ASN A 54 -17.73 13.71 -7.82
CA ASN A 54 -18.03 15.11 -8.09
C ASN A 54 -18.26 15.41 -9.60
N GLU A 55 -18.46 14.38 -10.42
CA GLU A 55 -18.74 14.51 -11.86
C GLU A 55 -20.20 14.13 -12.23
N ASP A 56 -21.12 14.16 -11.26
CA ASP A 56 -22.58 14.05 -11.50
C ASP A 56 -23.31 15.31 -11.03
#